data_AF-U5CF37-F1
#
_entry.id   AF-U5CF37-F1
#
_cell.length_a   1.000
_cell.length_b   1.000
_cell.length_c   1.000
_cell.angle_alpha   90.00
_cell.angle_beta   90.00
_cell.angle_gamma   90.00
#
_symmetry.space_group_name_H-M   'P 1'
#
loop_
_entity.id
_entity.type
_entity.pdbx_description
1 polymer ?
#
loop_
_entity_poly.entity_id
_entity_poly.type
_entity_poly.pdbx_seq_one_letter_code
_entity_poly.pdbx_strand_id
1 'polypeptide(L)'
;MCDKNKIYHMYIIEKKTIIEIAKEENVSKQMISKILKEFPEYEIEKERRKAENNLKRKEKKREYIKHKRELERKEQEEEERLWWGMIEQQRIHAQMISKKRRISTAQLVKLSLSQYIEVNEKLKYIDPSHKPADLPGTYNVHNIILPQFRDYANEIESEKWNSKVEEEALK
;
A
#
# COMPACT_ATOMS: atom_id res chain seq x y z
N MET A 1 -54.08 -22.59 2.16
CA MET A 1 -53.80 -23.73 1.26
C MET A 1 -52.79 -23.23 0.25
N CYS A 2 -51.65 -23.92 0.07
CA CYS A 2 -50.61 -23.45 -0.84
C CYS A 2 -50.95 -23.91 -2.27
N ASP A 3 -50.96 -22.98 -3.22
CA ASP A 3 -51.35 -23.28 -4.60
C ASP A 3 -50.19 -23.95 -5.35
N LYS A 4 -50.39 -25.23 -5.71
CA LYS A 4 -49.38 -26.05 -6.38
C LYS A 4 -49.00 -25.47 -7.75
N ASN A 5 -49.97 -24.89 -8.47
CA ASN A 5 -49.73 -24.32 -9.81
C ASN A 5 -48.89 -23.04 -9.73
N LYS A 6 -49.10 -22.23 -8.68
CA LYS A 6 -48.31 -21.03 -8.43
C LYS A 6 -46.85 -21.37 -8.15
N ILE A 7 -46.60 -22.37 -7.32
CA ILE A 7 -45.24 -22.85 -7.03
C ILE A 7 -44.56 -23.39 -8.29
N TYR A 8 -45.28 -24.14 -9.12
CA TYR A 8 -44.78 -24.62 -10.40
C TYR A 8 -44.36 -23.46 -11.31
N HIS A 9 -45.22 -22.45 -11.47
CA HIS A 9 -44.93 -21.26 -12.28
C HIS A 9 -43.66 -20.54 -11.80
N MET A 10 -43.56 -20.29 -10.49
CA MET A 10 -42.41 -19.60 -9.91
C MET A 10 -41.09 -20.38 -10.09
N TYR A 11 -41.13 -21.72 -10.00
CA TYR A 11 -39.93 -22.54 -10.09
C TYR A 11 -39.50 -22.83 -11.53
N ILE A 12 -40.43 -23.15 -12.42
CA ILE A 12 -40.14 -23.57 -13.80
C ILE A 12 -40.06 -22.37 -14.75
N ILE A 13 -41.03 -21.45 -14.68
CA ILE A 13 -41.14 -20.32 -15.61
C ILE A 13 -40.29 -19.14 -15.12
N GLU A 14 -40.53 -18.68 -13.89
CA GLU A 14 -39.79 -17.52 -13.33
C GLU A 14 -38.38 -17.88 -12.87
N LYS A 15 -38.02 -19.17 -12.86
CA LYS A 15 -36.72 -19.71 -12.46
C LYS A 15 -36.26 -19.29 -11.05
N LYS A 16 -37.19 -18.93 -10.15
CA LYS A 16 -36.88 -18.63 -8.75
C LYS A 16 -36.32 -19.85 -8.02
N THR A 17 -35.55 -19.60 -6.98
CA THR A 17 -35.03 -20.64 -6.08
C THR A 17 -36.09 -21.05 -5.07
N ILE A 18 -35.99 -22.27 -4.54
CA ILE A 18 -36.88 -22.76 -3.47
C ILE A 18 -36.88 -21.83 -2.26
N ILE A 19 -35.76 -21.14 -2.00
CA ILE A 19 -35.63 -20.19 -0.88
C ILE A 19 -36.45 -18.93 -1.14
N GLU A 20 -36.43 -18.41 -2.36
CA GLU A 20 -37.21 -17.22 -2.75
C GLU A 20 -38.70 -17.54 -2.73
N ILE A 21 -39.10 -18.68 -3.29
CA ILE A 21 -40.50 -19.16 -3.28
C ILE A 21 -40.99 -19.34 -1.85
N ALA A 22 -40.17 -19.95 -0.98
CA ALA A 22 -40.52 -20.13 0.43
C ALA A 22 -40.74 -18.80 1.17
N LYS A 23 -39.97 -17.76 0.83
CA LYS A 23 -40.14 -16.41 1.40
C LYS A 23 -41.40 -15.72 0.88
N GLU A 24 -41.68 -15.81 -0.42
CA GLU A 24 -42.84 -15.17 -1.04
C GLU A 24 -44.16 -15.80 -0.58
N GLU A 25 -44.22 -17.12 -0.49
CA GLU A 25 -45.43 -17.86 -0.08
C GLU A 25 -45.53 -18.07 1.44
N ASN A 26 -44.55 -17.56 2.20
CA ASN A 26 -44.44 -17.72 3.66
C ASN A 26 -44.61 -19.17 4.14
N VAL A 27 -43.97 -20.11 3.46
CA VAL A 27 -44.01 -21.55 3.74
C VAL A 27 -42.61 -22.13 3.87
N SER A 28 -42.51 -23.27 4.56
CA SER A 28 -41.21 -23.92 4.74
C SER A 28 -40.64 -24.42 3.40
N LYS A 29 -39.32 -24.36 3.28
CA LYS A 29 -38.59 -24.90 2.11
C LYS A 29 -38.91 -26.38 1.86
N GLN A 30 -39.15 -27.14 2.93
CA GLN A 30 -39.50 -28.57 2.83
C GLN A 30 -40.87 -28.76 2.19
N MET A 31 -41.84 -27.88 2.48
CA MET A 31 -43.18 -27.92 1.89
C MET A 31 -43.12 -27.63 0.39
N ILE A 32 -42.40 -26.58 -0.01
CA ILE A 32 -42.16 -26.26 -1.42
C ILE A 32 -41.49 -27.43 -2.15
N SER A 33 -40.48 -28.04 -1.54
CA SER A 33 -39.80 -29.21 -2.14
C SER A 33 -40.71 -30.42 -2.26
N LYS A 34 -41.62 -30.66 -1.31
CA LYS A 34 -42.62 -31.74 -1.42
C LYS A 34 -43.56 -31.50 -2.60
N ILE A 35 -44.09 -30.27 -2.72
CA ILE A 35 -45.00 -29.89 -3.81
C ILE A 35 -44.31 -30.02 -5.17
N LEU A 36 -43.07 -29.54 -5.29
CA LEU A 36 -42.33 -29.61 -6.56
C LEU A 36 -42.02 -31.03 -7.01
N LYS A 37 -41.81 -31.97 -6.08
CA LYS A 37 -41.55 -33.39 -6.40
C LYS A 37 -42.75 -34.11 -7.02
N GLU A 38 -43.96 -33.57 -6.89
CA GLU A 38 -45.15 -34.13 -7.53
C GLU A 38 -45.16 -33.89 -9.06
N PHE A 39 -44.35 -32.93 -9.55
CA PHE A 39 -44.25 -32.61 -10.96
C PHE A 39 -43.06 -33.32 -11.63
N PRO A 40 -43.25 -34.01 -12.76
CA PRO A 40 -42.17 -34.73 -13.45
C PRO A 40 -41.08 -33.78 -14.00
N GLU A 41 -41.43 -32.54 -14.36
CA GLU A 41 -40.49 -31.53 -14.89
C GLU A 41 -39.50 -31.02 -13.85
N TYR A 42 -39.81 -31.18 -12.56
CA TYR A 42 -38.96 -30.70 -11.47
C TYR A 42 -37.59 -31.35 -11.48
N GLU A 43 -37.52 -32.67 -11.73
CA GLU A 43 -36.24 -33.39 -11.68
C GLU A 43 -35.34 -33.00 -12.87
N ILE A 44 -35.94 -32.75 -14.04
CA ILE A 44 -35.25 -32.26 -15.24
C ILE A 44 -34.67 -30.85 -14.98
N GLU A 45 -35.51 -29.93 -14.49
CA GLU A 45 -35.05 -28.56 -14.21
C GLU A 45 -34.01 -28.51 -13.08
N LYS A 46 -34.13 -29.38 -12.09
CA LYS A 46 -33.16 -29.51 -10.99
C LYS A 46 -31.78 -29.95 -11.50
N GLU A 47 -31.71 -30.98 -12.34
CA GLU A 47 -30.44 -31.40 -12.93
C GLU A 47 -29.88 -30.35 -13.90
N ARG A 48 -30.73 -29.64 -14.66
CA ARG A 48 -30.32 -28.50 -15.48
C ARG A 48 -29.65 -27.41 -14.64
N ARG A 49 -30.28 -26.99 -13.54
CA ARG A 49 -29.75 -25.97 -12.62
C ARG A 49 -28.45 -26.43 -11.95
N LYS A 50 -28.34 -27.70 -11.61
CA LYS A 50 -27.12 -28.28 -11.03
C LYS A 50 -25.95 -28.22 -12.02
N ALA A 51 -26.19 -28.54 -13.29
CA ALA A 51 -25.19 -28.42 -14.34
C ALA A 51 -24.77 -26.95 -14.57
N GLU A 52 -25.74 -26.04 -14.67
CA GLU A 52 -25.51 -24.59 -14.83
C GLU A 52 -24.71 -24.01 -13.65
N ASN A 53 -25.08 -24.36 -12.42
CA ASN A 53 -24.38 -23.92 -11.22
C ASN A 53 -22.96 -24.50 -11.13
N ASN A 54 -22.74 -25.72 -11.60
CA ASN A 54 -21.40 -26.31 -11.67
C ASN A 54 -20.51 -25.52 -12.65
N LEU A 55 -21.04 -25.14 -13.82
CA LEU A 55 -20.33 -24.29 -14.78
C LEU A 55 -19.97 -22.93 -14.17
N LYS A 56 -20.97 -22.23 -13.59
CA LYS A 56 -20.75 -20.94 -12.91
C LYS A 56 -19.71 -21.03 -11.78
N ARG A 57 -19.72 -22.12 -11.00
CA ARG A 57 -18.71 -22.35 -9.95
C ARG A 57 -17.31 -22.52 -10.53
N LYS A 58 -17.17 -23.27 -11.64
CA LYS A 58 -15.88 -23.45 -12.32
C LYS A 58 -15.36 -22.12 -12.87
N GLU A 59 -16.22 -21.31 -13.47
CA GLU A 59 -15.86 -19.97 -13.97
C GLU A 59 -15.41 -19.05 -12.84
N LYS A 60 -16.20 -18.91 -11.77
CA LYS A 60 -15.82 -18.12 -10.60
C LYS A 60 -14.50 -18.57 -9.98
N LYS A 61 -14.25 -19.89 -9.91
CA LYS A 61 -12.98 -20.43 -9.42
C LYS A 61 -11.81 -20.04 -10.33
N ARG A 62 -12.00 -20.08 -11.65
CA ARG A 62 -10.98 -19.66 -12.62
C ARG A 62 -10.67 -18.17 -12.49
N GLU A 63 -11.69 -17.33 -12.39
CA GLU A 63 -11.53 -15.89 -12.19
C GLU A 63 -10.80 -15.57 -10.89
N TYR A 64 -11.20 -16.21 -9.79
CA TYR A 64 -10.53 -16.06 -8.50
C TYR A 64 -9.04 -16.44 -8.58
N ILE A 65 -8.71 -17.59 -9.19
CA ILE A 65 -7.33 -18.03 -9.35
C ILE A 65 -6.54 -17.04 -10.22
N LYS A 66 -7.13 -16.52 -11.31
CA LYS A 66 -6.49 -15.53 -12.18
C LYS A 66 -6.17 -14.25 -11.41
N HIS A 67 -7.14 -13.74 -10.65
CA HIS A 67 -6.96 -12.54 -9.83
C HIS A 67 -5.89 -12.74 -8.76
N LYS A 68 -5.91 -13.89 -8.07
CA LYS A 68 -4.89 -14.23 -7.06
C LYS A 68 -3.48 -14.23 -7.66
N ARG A 69 -3.30 -14.88 -8.82
CA ARG A 69 -2.01 -14.91 -9.52
C ARG A 69 -1.54 -13.52 -9.98
N GLU A 70 -2.47 -12.66 -10.36
CA GLU A 70 -2.14 -11.28 -10.73
C GLU A 70 -1.65 -10.48 -9.52
N LEU A 71 -2.29 -10.63 -8.36
CA LEU A 71 -1.83 -10.02 -7.12
C LEU A 71 -0.45 -10.53 -6.71
N GLU A 72 -0.26 -11.86 -6.71
CA GLU A 72 1.03 -12.48 -6.39
C GLU A 72 2.15 -11.98 -7.32
N ARG A 73 1.85 -11.81 -8.63
CA ARG A 73 2.82 -11.25 -9.57
C ARG A 73 3.15 -9.79 -9.27
N LYS A 74 2.16 -8.96 -8.96
CA LYS A 74 2.39 -7.53 -8.61
C LYS A 74 3.23 -7.41 -7.34
N GLU A 75 2.96 -8.24 -6.34
CA GLU A 75 3.72 -8.32 -5.10
C GLU A 75 5.18 -8.72 -5.38
N GLN A 76 5.41 -9.73 -6.22
CA GLN A 76 6.76 -10.12 -6.66
C GLN A 76 7.48 -9.01 -7.42
N GLU A 77 6.82 -8.31 -8.34
CA GLU A 77 7.40 -7.18 -9.07
C GLU A 77 7.78 -6.02 -8.13
N GLU A 78 7.01 -5.78 -7.07
CA GLU A 78 7.31 -4.79 -6.05
C GLU A 78 8.49 -5.23 -5.16
N GLU A 79 8.49 -6.48 -4.69
CA GLU A 79 9.60 -7.06 -3.94
C GLU A 79 10.90 -7.03 -4.74
N GLU A 80 10.88 -7.42 -6.01
CA GLU A 80 12.04 -7.35 -6.90
C GLU A 80 12.54 -5.91 -7.08
N ARG A 81 11.63 -4.94 -7.22
CA ARG A 81 11.99 -3.52 -7.31
C ARG A 81 12.65 -3.03 -6.02
N LEU A 82 12.11 -3.38 -4.87
CA LEU A 82 12.68 -3.05 -3.57
C LEU A 82 14.07 -3.70 -3.38
N TRP A 83 14.19 -4.96 -3.77
CA TRP A 83 15.45 -5.70 -3.76
C TRP A 83 16.51 -5.03 -4.64
N TRP A 84 16.18 -4.70 -5.89
CA TRP A 84 17.08 -3.97 -6.79
C TRP A 84 17.50 -2.61 -6.23
N GLY A 85 16.56 -1.87 -5.65
CA GLY A 85 16.86 -0.62 -4.95
C GLY A 85 17.86 -0.83 -3.82
N MET A 86 17.67 -1.87 -3.01
CA MET A 86 18.58 -2.21 -1.90
C MET A 86 19.98 -2.59 -2.41
N ILE A 87 20.07 -3.43 -3.45
CA ILE A 87 21.35 -3.85 -4.05
C ILE A 87 22.11 -2.64 -4.60
N GLU A 88 21.43 -1.73 -5.28
CA GLU A 88 22.06 -0.53 -5.82
C GLU A 88 22.56 0.40 -4.70
N GLN A 89 21.77 0.59 -3.63
CA GLN A 89 22.21 1.33 -2.44
C GLN A 89 23.45 0.68 -1.81
N GLN A 90 23.45 -0.63 -1.63
CA GLN A 90 24.61 -1.36 -1.09
C GLN A 90 25.84 -1.20 -1.98
N ARG A 91 25.68 -1.24 -3.31
CA ARG A 91 26.77 -1.02 -4.27
C ARG A 91 27.37 0.39 -4.11
N ILE A 92 26.52 1.41 -4.05
CA ILE A 92 26.92 2.80 -3.85
C ILE A 92 27.66 2.96 -2.52
N HIS A 93 27.12 2.37 -1.44
CA HIS A 93 27.73 2.42 -0.11
C HIS A 93 29.09 1.73 -0.09
N ALA A 94 29.21 0.55 -0.71
CA ALA A 94 30.46 -0.18 -0.84
C ALA A 94 31.52 0.63 -1.61
N GLN A 95 31.15 1.31 -2.70
CA GLN A 95 32.06 2.19 -3.44
C GLN A 95 32.51 3.40 -2.61
N MET A 96 31.63 3.98 -1.79
CA MET A 96 31.98 5.08 -0.90
C MET A 96 32.98 4.64 0.17
N ILE A 97 32.80 3.45 0.75
CA ILE A 97 33.63 2.90 1.84
C ILE A 97 34.94 2.30 1.33
N SER A 98 34.98 1.78 0.10
CA SER A 98 36.15 1.12 -0.49
C SER A 98 37.41 2.00 -0.58
N LYS A 99 37.22 3.33 -0.67
CA LYS A 99 38.35 4.26 -0.64
C LYS A 99 38.94 4.26 0.78
N LYS A 100 40.24 3.99 0.93
CA LYS A 100 41.01 4.02 2.21
C LYS A 100 41.07 5.40 2.91
N ARG A 101 40.10 6.28 2.67
CA ARG A 101 40.00 7.63 3.24
C ARG A 101 39.03 7.61 4.42
N ARG A 102 39.24 8.51 5.36
CA ARG A 102 38.29 8.76 6.45
C ARG A 102 36.95 9.22 5.85
N ILE A 103 35.86 8.55 6.23
CA ILE A 103 34.50 8.95 5.83
C ILE A 103 34.17 10.28 6.50
N SER A 104 33.69 11.26 5.72
CA SER A 104 33.29 12.56 6.27
C SER A 104 31.95 12.47 6.97
N THR A 105 31.68 13.39 7.91
CA THR A 105 30.37 13.45 8.60
C THR A 105 29.21 13.61 7.61
N ALA A 106 29.40 14.38 6.52
CA ALA A 106 28.43 14.52 5.45
C ALA A 106 28.13 13.18 4.75
N GLN A 107 29.17 12.37 4.50
CA GLN A 107 29.02 11.03 3.92
C GLN A 107 28.32 10.08 4.90
N LEU A 108 28.66 10.12 6.19
CA LEU A 108 27.97 9.32 7.22
C LEU A 108 26.48 9.67 7.30
N VAL A 109 26.14 10.95 7.33
CA VAL A 109 24.73 11.40 7.30
C VAL A 109 24.04 10.93 6.02
N LYS A 110 24.71 11.01 4.85
CA LYS A 110 24.17 10.54 3.57
C LYS A 110 23.87 9.03 3.57
N LEU A 111 24.72 8.22 4.19
CA LEU A 111 24.53 6.77 4.32
C LEU A 111 23.38 6.40 5.29
N SER A 112 23.03 7.31 6.19
CA SER A 112 22.04 7.10 7.26
C SER A 112 20.83 8.03 7.17
N LEU A 113 20.50 8.55 5.97
CA LEU A 113 19.42 9.53 5.79
C LEU A 113 18.07 9.06 6.32
N SER A 114 17.77 7.75 6.27
CA SER A 114 16.53 7.16 6.80
C SER A 114 16.35 7.34 8.31
N GLN A 115 17.41 7.68 9.05
CA GLN A 115 17.38 7.91 10.50
C GLN A 115 17.18 9.38 10.87
N TYR A 116 17.00 10.27 9.89
CA TYR A 116 16.78 11.69 10.09
C TYR A 116 15.42 12.13 9.55
N ILE A 117 14.87 13.16 10.18
CA ILE A 117 13.71 13.91 9.70
C ILE A 117 14.12 15.35 9.43
N GLU A 118 13.51 15.97 8.43
CA GLU A 118 13.74 17.37 8.14
C GLU A 118 12.86 18.25 9.05
N VAL A 119 13.50 19.15 9.79
CA VAL A 119 12.85 20.11 10.69
C VAL A 119 13.57 21.45 10.54
N ASN A 120 12.86 22.48 10.06
CA ASN A 120 13.39 23.84 9.87
C ASN A 120 14.71 23.84 9.06
N GLU A 121 14.69 23.24 7.86
CA GLU A 121 15.84 23.18 6.92
C GLU A 121 17.09 22.44 7.47
N LYS A 122 16.93 21.72 8.59
CA LYS A 122 17.96 20.90 9.21
C LYS A 122 17.47 19.47 9.34
N LEU A 123 18.39 18.53 9.19
CA LEU A 123 18.14 17.13 9.50
C LEU A 123 18.28 16.92 11.00
N LYS A 124 17.26 16.38 11.65
CA LYS A 124 17.27 16.00 13.07
C LYS A 124 17.16 14.48 13.17
N TYR A 125 18.02 13.87 13.97
CA TYR A 125 17.99 12.43 14.20
C TYR A 125 16.70 12.03 14.90
N ILE A 126 16.04 10.97 14.43
CA ILE A 126 14.70 10.56 14.88
C ILE A 126 14.71 10.16 16.36
N ASP A 127 15.70 9.36 16.79
CA ASP A 127 15.83 8.89 18.17
C ASP A 127 17.17 9.31 18.79
N PRO A 128 17.23 10.51 19.39
CA PRO A 128 18.47 11.03 19.97
C PRO A 128 19.07 10.14 21.06
N SER A 129 18.26 9.33 21.75
CA SER A 129 18.68 8.52 22.89
C SER A 129 19.52 7.31 22.48
N HIS A 130 19.21 6.72 21.32
CA HIS A 130 19.92 5.57 20.77
C HIS A 130 20.84 5.93 19.60
N LYS A 131 21.12 7.22 19.41
CA LYS A 131 21.95 7.71 18.32
C LYS A 131 23.40 7.24 18.48
N PRO A 132 24.02 6.66 17.44
CA PRO A 132 25.46 6.38 17.43
C PRO A 132 26.30 7.63 17.73
N ALA A 133 27.45 7.44 18.37
CA ALA A 133 28.35 8.56 18.73
C ALA A 133 28.86 9.33 17.50
N ASP A 134 29.11 8.63 16.41
CA ASP A 134 29.69 9.18 15.17
C ASP A 134 28.70 10.03 14.35
N LEU A 135 27.41 9.86 14.56
CA LEU A 135 26.37 10.58 13.84
C LEU A 135 26.00 11.89 14.55
N PRO A 136 25.82 13.01 13.84
CA PRO A 136 25.36 14.25 14.46
C PRO A 136 23.90 14.17 14.89
N GLY A 137 23.53 14.78 16.03
CA GLY A 137 22.12 14.88 16.44
C GLY A 137 21.29 15.79 15.52
N THR A 138 21.94 16.82 14.97
CA THR A 138 21.38 17.71 13.96
C THR A 138 22.41 18.00 12.88
N TYR A 139 22.00 18.04 11.62
CA TYR A 139 22.88 18.30 10.48
C TYR A 139 22.27 19.35 9.55
N ASN A 140 23.03 20.38 9.20
CA ASN A 140 22.59 21.39 8.24
C ASN A 140 22.97 20.94 6.83
N VAL A 141 21.95 20.71 5.98
CA VAL A 141 22.12 20.20 4.61
C VAL A 141 22.76 21.25 3.70
N HIS A 142 22.51 22.53 3.98
CA HIS A 142 22.94 23.66 3.16
C HIS A 142 24.29 24.26 3.58
N ASN A 143 25.03 23.60 4.47
CA ASN A 143 26.26 24.17 5.04
C ASN A 143 27.50 24.09 4.12
N ILE A 144 27.29 24.06 2.81
CA ILE A 144 28.36 24.16 1.82
C ILE A 144 28.37 25.59 1.32
N ILE A 145 28.89 26.52 2.13
CA ILE A 145 29.47 27.72 1.53
C ILE A 145 30.72 27.22 0.80
N LEU A 146 30.66 27.21 -0.54
CA LEU A 146 31.86 26.89 -1.33
C LEU A 146 32.98 27.82 -0.87
N PRO A 147 34.23 27.36 -0.74
CA PRO A 147 35.33 28.17 -0.21
C PRO A 147 35.42 29.57 -0.84
N GLN A 148 35.13 29.67 -2.14
CA GLN A 148 35.08 30.90 -2.93
C GLN A 148 34.03 31.95 -2.50
N PHE A 149 33.03 31.57 -1.69
CA PHE A 149 31.98 32.46 -1.20
C PHE A 149 32.05 32.66 0.33
N ARG A 150 33.04 32.07 1.00
CA ARG A 150 33.21 32.19 2.45
C ARG A 150 33.59 33.62 2.84
N ASP A 151 34.46 34.26 2.08
CA ASP A 151 34.90 35.62 2.35
C ASP A 151 33.74 36.62 2.16
N TYR A 152 32.97 36.47 1.09
CA TYR A 152 31.77 37.27 0.84
C TYR A 152 30.68 37.09 1.91
N ALA A 153 30.46 35.86 2.39
CA ALA A 153 29.51 35.60 3.47
C ALA A 153 29.96 36.25 4.80
N ASN A 154 31.26 36.22 5.11
CA ASN A 154 31.83 36.87 6.29
C ASN A 154 31.75 38.41 6.20
N GLU A 155 31.90 38.96 4.99
CA GLU A 155 31.78 40.39 4.71
C GLU A 155 30.34 40.88 4.89
N ILE A 156 29.35 40.14 4.41
CA ILE A 156 27.93 40.45 4.67
C ILE A 156 27.57 40.35 6.17
N GLU A 157 28.13 39.39 6.91
CA GLU A 157 27.91 39.30 8.36
C GLU A 157 28.55 40.45 9.15
N SER A 158 29.73 40.93 8.73
CA SER A 158 30.41 42.06 9.37
C SER A 158 29.68 43.39 9.09
N GLU A 159 29.16 43.58 7.88
CA GLU A 159 28.32 44.73 7.52
C GLU A 159 27.02 44.78 8.33
N LYS A 160 26.37 43.63 8.56
CA LYS A 160 25.19 43.53 9.44
C LYS A 160 25.48 43.92 10.89
N TRP A 161 26.68 43.61 11.39
CA TRP A 161 27.12 44.01 12.73
C TRP A 161 27.38 45.51 12.81
N ASN A 162 28.04 46.09 11.80
CA ASN A 162 28.29 47.53 11.74
C ASN A 162 26.99 48.34 11.61
N SER A 163 26.05 47.91 10.78
CA SER A 163 24.75 48.57 10.63
C SER A 163 23.93 48.58 11.92
N LYS A 164 24.00 47.53 12.75
CA LYS A 164 23.35 47.48 14.07
C LYS A 164 23.99 48.43 15.08
N VAL A 165 25.31 48.54 15.06
CA VAL A 165 26.06 49.47 15.92
C VAL A 165 25.78 50.92 15.51
N GLU A 166 25.65 51.20 14.21
CA GLU A 166 25.26 52.52 13.70
C GLU A 166 23.80 52.88 14.06
N GLU A 167 22.86 51.92 14.00
CA GLU A 167 21.49 52.12 14.47
C GLU A 167 21.38 52.35 15.99
N GLU A 168 22.21 51.68 16.81
CA GLU A 168 22.28 51.93 18.26
C GLU A 168 22.96 53.26 18.60
N ALA A 169 23.94 53.70 17.82
CA ALA A 169 24.62 54.99 18.01
C ALA A 169 23.75 56.22 17.60
N LEU A 170 22.67 55.99 16.85
CA LEU A 170 21.72 57.02 16.41
C LEU A 170 20.47 57.13 17.31
N LYS A 171 20.38 56.34 18.39
CA LYS A 171 19.35 56.47 19.45
C LYS A 171 19.86 57.26 20.64
#